data_AF-A0A7C2MVQ9-F1
#
_entry.id   AF-A0A7C2MVQ9-F1
#
_cell.length_a   1.000
_cell.length_b   1.000
_cell.length_c   1.000
_cell.angle_alpha   90.00
_cell.angle_beta   90.00
_cell.angle_gamma   90.00
#
_symmetry.space_group_name_H-M   'P 1'
#
loop_
_entity.id
_entity.type
_entity.pdbx_description
1 polymer ?
#
loop_
_entity_poly.entity_id
_entity_poly.type
_entity_poly.pdbx_seq_one_letter_code
_entity_poly.pdbx_strand_id
1 'polypeptide(L)'
;MMLRLLPDGDAEARLRALCSLSSKLWSEINYARGRMFFKEKKVNLRQLYKEFYEKYKGLIGFTTAQQILNKNSETWRAFFLTL
;
A
#
# COMPACT_ATOMS: atom_id res chain seq x y z
N MET A 1 12.41 -30.15 -14.53
CA MET A 1 11.78 -29.30 -15.57
C MET A 1 11.33 -28.02 -14.90
N MET A 2 11.87 -26.86 -15.29
CA MET A 2 11.51 -25.57 -14.73
C MET A 2 10.35 -24.99 -15.54
N LEU A 3 9.15 -24.91 -14.95
CA LEU A 3 7.99 -24.31 -15.60
C LEU A 3 8.14 -22.79 -15.55
N ARG A 4 8.45 -22.16 -16.68
CA ARG A 4 8.45 -20.69 -16.79
C ARG A 4 7.04 -20.25 -17.17
N LEU A 5 6.34 -19.60 -16.26
CA LEU A 5 5.15 -18.81 -16.59
C LEU A 5 5.63 -17.58 -17.35
N LEU A 6 5.66 -17.66 -18.68
CA LEU A 6 5.80 -16.49 -19.53
C LEU A 6 4.44 -15.78 -19.51
N PRO A 7 4.34 -14.58 -18.91
CA PRO A 7 3.10 -13.83 -18.99
C PRO A 7 2.86 -13.50 -20.46
N ASP A 8 1.66 -13.82 -20.95
CA ASP A 8 1.20 -13.21 -22.20
C ASP A 8 1.12 -11.68 -22.04
N GLY A 9 1.18 -10.93 -23.13
CA GLY A 9 1.25 -9.46 -23.10
C GLY A 9 0.14 -8.81 -22.24
N ASP A 10 -1.05 -9.41 -22.24
CA ASP A 10 -2.17 -8.98 -21.41
C ASP A 10 -1.94 -9.22 -19.91
N ALA A 11 -1.30 -10.33 -19.55
CA ALA A 11 -0.96 -10.62 -18.16
C ALA A 11 0.12 -9.66 -17.65
N GLU A 12 1.12 -9.35 -18.47
CA GLU A 12 2.14 -8.35 -18.14
C GLU A 12 1.52 -6.96 -17.93
N ALA A 13 0.64 -6.52 -18.82
CA ALA A 13 -0.04 -5.22 -18.71
C ALA A 13 -0.86 -5.11 -17.42
N ARG A 14 -1.62 -6.17 -17.07
CA ARG A 14 -2.39 -6.23 -15.81
C ARG A 14 -1.49 -6.17 -14.58
N LEU A 15 -0.39 -6.93 -14.58
CA LEU A 15 0.58 -6.91 -13.48
C LEU A 15 1.24 -5.54 -13.33
N ARG A 16 1.60 -4.87 -14.43
CA ARG A 16 2.14 -3.50 -14.40
C ARG A 16 1.13 -2.50 -13.82
N ALA A 17 -0.14 -2.60 -14.19
CA ALA A 17 -1.20 -1.77 -13.63
C ALA A 17 -1.38 -1.99 -12.12
N LEU A 18 -1.40 -3.25 -11.68
CA LEU A 18 -1.47 -3.60 -10.26
C LEU A 18 -0.25 -3.08 -9.48
N CYS A 19 0.96 -3.24 -10.01
CA CYS A 19 2.18 -2.71 -9.39
C CYS A 19 2.13 -1.18 -9.28
N SER A 20 1.72 -0.47 -10.34
CA SER A 20 1.60 0.98 -10.34
C SER A 20 0.60 1.48 -9.27
N LEU A 21 -0.58 0.87 -9.20
CA LEU A 21 -1.58 1.19 -8.19
C LEU A 21 -1.08 0.86 -6.77
N SER A 22 -0.35 -0.24 -6.61
CA SER A 22 0.25 -0.65 -5.33
C SER A 22 1.24 0.38 -4.83
N SER A 23 2.16 0.80 -5.70
CA SER A 23 3.16 1.82 -5.40
C SER A 23 2.50 3.16 -5.07
N LYS A 24 1.42 3.52 -5.78
CA LYS A 24 0.67 4.75 -5.50
C LYS A 24 0.00 4.71 -4.12
N LEU A 25 -0.68 3.62 -3.78
CA LEU A 25 -1.27 3.41 -2.46
C LEU A 25 -0.21 3.55 -1.36
N TRP A 26 0.92 2.85 -1.50
CA TRP A 26 2.03 2.91 -0.55
C TRP A 26 2.55 4.33 -0.35
N SER A 27 2.86 5.04 -1.45
CA SER A 27 3.41 6.39 -1.39
C SER A 27 2.42 7.39 -0.78
N GLU A 28 1.15 7.36 -1.17
CA GLU A 28 0.16 8.31 -0.68
C GLU A 28 -0.12 8.14 0.82
N ILE A 29 -0.31 6.90 1.31
CA ILE A 29 -0.55 6.69 2.74
C ILE A 29 0.70 7.04 3.56
N ASN A 30 1.89 6.71 3.05
CA ASN A 30 3.14 7.04 3.74
C ASN A 30 3.34 8.55 3.82
N TYR A 31 3.05 9.27 2.73
CA TYR A 31 3.08 10.73 2.70
C TYR A 31 2.08 11.36 3.67
N ALA A 32 0.83 10.87 3.70
CA ALA A 32 -0.20 11.35 4.62
C ALA A 32 0.24 11.18 6.08
N ARG A 33 0.71 9.98 6.46
CA ARG A 33 1.20 9.68 7.81
C ARG A 33 2.41 10.54 8.17
N GLY A 34 3.38 10.67 7.27
CA GLY A 34 4.55 11.53 7.44
C GLY A 34 4.17 12.98 7.69
N ARG A 35 3.29 13.56 6.86
CA ARG A 35 2.80 14.93 7.04
C ARG A 35 2.14 15.14 8.40
N MET A 36 1.26 14.24 8.82
CA MET A 36 0.59 14.34 10.13
C MET A 36 1.61 14.24 11.27
N PHE A 37 2.55 13.30 11.17
CA PHE A 37 3.59 13.13 12.18
C PHE A 37 4.47 14.38 12.34
N PHE A 38 4.93 14.98 11.24
CA PHE A 38 5.78 16.15 11.32
C PHE A 38 5.04 17.42 11.77
N LYS A 39 3.73 17.53 11.48
CA LYS A 39 2.91 18.69 11.89
C LYS A 39 2.35 18.58 13.31
N GLU A 40 1.77 17.44 13.66
CA GLU A 40 0.97 17.27 14.89
C GLU A 40 1.62 16.31 15.89
N LYS A 41 2.76 15.68 15.53
CA LYS A 41 3.43 14.62 16.31
C LYS A 41 2.53 13.43 16.67
N LYS A 42 1.36 13.34 16.04
CA LYS A 42 0.36 12.31 16.23
C LYS A 42 -0.13 11.83 14.87
N VAL A 43 -0.33 10.52 14.73
CA VAL A 43 -0.85 9.91 13.50
C VAL A 43 -2.02 9.01 13.84
N ASN A 44 -3.18 9.26 13.25
CA ASN A 44 -4.33 8.37 13.37
C ASN A 44 -4.24 7.24 12.34
N LEU A 45 -3.48 6.19 12.67
CA LEU A 45 -3.22 5.07 11.76
C LEU A 45 -4.51 4.34 11.35
N ARG A 46 -5.49 4.20 12.25
CA ARG A 46 -6.74 3.46 12.01
C ARG A 46 -7.67 4.20 11.06
N GLN A 47 -7.79 5.52 11.24
CA GLN A 47 -8.60 6.34 10.35
C GLN A 47 -8.02 6.34 8.92
N LEU A 48 -6.73 6.65 8.79
CA LEU A 48 -6.05 6.63 7.48
C LEU A 48 -6.12 5.25 6.82
N TYR A 49 -5.98 4.18 7.59
CA TYR A 49 -6.15 2.82 7.06
C TYR A 49 -7.51 2.65 6.39
N LYS A 50 -8.60 3.02 7.08
CA LYS A 50 -9.96 2.87 6.55
C LYS A 50 -10.19 3.74 5.32
N GLU A 51 -9.76 5.01 5.35
CA GLU A 51 -9.88 5.94 4.22
C GLU A 51 -9.17 5.41 2.97
N PHE A 52 -7.92 4.97 3.11
CA PHE A 52 -7.14 4.44 1.99
C PHE A 52 -7.63 3.07 1.54
N TYR A 53 -8.14 2.23 2.44
CA TYR A 53 -8.77 0.96 2.06
C TYR A 53 -10.00 1.19 1.19
N GLU A 54 -10.92 2.07 1.61
CA GLU A 54 -12.12 2.40 0.84
C GLU A 54 -11.77 3.03 -0.52
N LYS A 55 -10.75 3.89 -0.56
CA LYS A 55 -10.27 4.51 -1.80
C LYS A 55 -9.69 3.50 -2.81
N TYR A 56 -8.98 2.47 -2.35
CA TYR A 56 -8.21 1.59 -3.25
C TYR A 56 -8.80 0.19 -3.44
N LYS A 57 -9.68 -0.31 -2.56
CA LYS A 57 -10.21 -1.68 -2.65
C LYS A 57 -10.90 -1.98 -3.99
N GLY A 58 -11.57 -0.98 -4.58
CA GLY A 58 -12.21 -1.10 -5.90
C GLY A 58 -11.25 -0.97 -7.09
N LEU A 59 -10.05 -0.42 -6.87
CA LEU A 59 -9.06 -0.20 -7.93
C LEU A 59 -8.07 -1.36 -8.06
N ILE A 60 -7.64 -1.91 -6.92
CA ILE A 60 -6.55 -2.91 -6.86
C ILE A 60 -7.00 -4.26 -6.29
N GLY A 61 -8.25 -4.35 -5.86
CA GLY A 61 -8.82 -5.51 -5.19
C GLY A 61 -8.69 -5.45 -3.67
N PHE A 62 -9.67 -6.03 -2.98
CA PHE A 62 -9.80 -6.02 -1.53
C PHE A 62 -8.56 -6.57 -0.81
N THR A 63 -8.10 -7.75 -1.22
CA THR A 63 -6.98 -8.46 -0.59
C THR A 63 -5.67 -7.71 -0.77
N THR A 64 -5.38 -7.24 -1.98
CA THR A 64 -4.17 -6.49 -2.31
C THR A 64 -4.11 -5.18 -1.54
N ALA A 65 -5.21 -4.40 -1.53
CA ALA A 65 -5.30 -3.16 -0.75
C ALA A 65 -5.04 -3.42 0.73
N GLN A 66 -5.67 -4.44 1.30
CA GLN A 66 -5.50 -4.82 2.70
C GLN A 66 -4.04 -5.19 3.02
N GLN A 67 -3.39 -6.00 2.18
CA GLN A 67 -2.01 -6.43 2.41
C GLN A 67 -1.03 -5.26 2.37
N ILE A 68 -1.16 -4.34 1.41
CA ILE A 68 -0.29 -3.15 1.30
C ILE A 68 -0.45 -2.26 2.54
N LEU A 69 -1.69 -2.03 2.97
CA LEU A 69 -1.98 -1.22 4.15
C LEU A 69 -1.49 -1.86 5.45
N ASN A 70 -1.61 -3.18 5.57
CA ASN A 70 -1.04 -3.94 6.69
C ASN A 70 0.47 -3.77 6.73
N LYS A 71 1.14 -4.02 5.60
CA LYS A 71 2.59 -3.93 5.52
C LYS A 71 3.11 -2.52 5.81
N ASN A 72 2.41 -1.50 5.30
CA ASN A 72 2.76 -0.11 5.60
C ASN A 72 2.57 0.20 7.09
N SER A 73 1.51 -0.33 7.71
CA SER A 73 1.26 -0.17 9.14
C SER A 73 2.29 -0.89 10.01
N GLU A 74 2.79 -2.06 9.59
CA GLU A 74 3.94 -2.72 10.23
C GLU A 74 5.20 -1.85 10.14
N THR A 75 5.52 -1.30 8.96
CA THR A 75 6.68 -0.42 8.78
C THR A 75 6.60 0.81 9.68
N TRP A 76 5.42 1.42 9.82
CA TRP A 76 5.22 2.54 10.75
C TRP A 76 5.38 2.13 12.21
N ARG A 77 4.89 0.96 12.63
CA ARG A 77 5.14 0.45 13.99
C ARG A 77 6.64 0.23 14.22
N ALA A 78 7.34 -0.39 13.27
CA ALA A 78 8.77 -0.61 13.35
C ALA A 78 9.54 0.72 13.45
N PHE A 79 9.16 1.72 12.65
CA PHE A 79 9.72 3.07 12.71
C PHE A 79 9.63 3.67 14.11
N PHE A 80 8.49 3.55 14.80
CA PHE A 80 8.32 4.04 16.17
C PHE A 80 9.05 3.22 17.24
N LEU A 81 9.40 1.96 16.98
CA LEU A 81 10.22 1.16 17.89
C LEU A 81 11.71 1.50 17.80
N THR A 82 12.14 2.00 16.63
CA THR A 82 13.54 2.37 16.36
C THR A 82 13.82 3.86 16.56
N LEU A 83 12.80 4.67 16.84
CA LEU A 83 12.90 6.11 17.08
C LEU A 83 13.25 6.41 18.53
#